data_AF-A0A353RV80-F1
#
_entry.id   AF-A0A353RV80-F1
#
_cell.length_a   1.000
_cell.length_b   1.000
_cell.length_c   1.000
_cell.angle_alpha   90.00
_cell.angle_beta   90.00
_cell.angle_gamma   90.00
#
_symmetry.space_group_name_H-M   'P 1'
#
loop_
_entity.id
_entity.type
_entity.pdbx_description
1 polymer ?
#
loop_
_entity_poly.entity_id
_entity_poly.type
_entity_poly.pdbx_seq_one_letter_code
_entity_poly.pdbx_strand_id
1 'polypeptide(L)'
;MQIKETSPQTLSLEAPDDFFKNWIVEHYKVLLEEILSSAASFAVNLEFKVNPAVLEEAPREQASIFQKEYNSFTNDTTNLNSRFTFDNFVIGPSNRFACAASLAVAESPAKAYNPLFIYG
;
A
#
# COMPACT_ATOMS: atom_id res chain seq x y z
N MET A 1 2.83 7.28 10.99
CA MET A 1 3.33 8.60 11.44
C MET A 1 3.86 8.42 12.84
N GLN A 2 5.09 8.83 13.11
CA GLN A 2 5.67 8.82 14.46
C GLN A 2 5.92 10.27 14.90
N ILE A 3 5.70 10.56 16.18
CA ILE A 3 5.98 11.87 16.77
C ILE A 3 7.21 11.70 17.65
N LYS A 4 8.27 12.46 17.38
CA LYS A 4 9.47 12.49 18.22
C LYS A 4 9.71 13.90 18.75
N GLU A 5 10.01 13.98 20.03
CA GLU A 5 10.53 15.19 20.66
C GLU A 5 12.04 15.22 20.44
N THR A 6 12.52 16.15 19.61
CA THR A 6 13.96 16.28 19.29
C THR A 6 14.66 17.25 20.25
N SER A 7 13.92 18.17 20.89
CA SER A 7 14.43 19.14 21.87
C SER A 7 13.25 19.63 22.75
N PRO A 8 13.50 20.33 23.89
CA PRO A 8 12.44 20.76 24.81
C PRO A 8 11.37 21.69 24.20
N GLN A 9 11.58 22.20 22.98
CA GLN A 9 10.65 23.12 22.28
C GLN A 9 10.52 22.82 20.78
N THR A 10 10.95 21.65 20.31
CA THR A 10 10.85 21.27 18.89
C THR A 10 10.15 19.92 18.75
N LEU A 11 8.97 19.94 18.15
CA LEU A 11 8.18 18.74 17.85
C LEU A 11 8.44 18.32 16.41
N SER A 12 8.99 17.12 16.22
CA SER A 12 9.23 16.55 14.90
C SER A 12 8.17 15.51 14.53
N LEU A 13 7.48 15.74 13.42
CA LEU A 13 6.50 14.83 12.82
C LEU A 13 7.17 14.04 11.69
N GLU A 14 7.27 12.73 11.89
CA GLU A 14 7.88 11.81 10.94
C GLU A 14 6.80 11.14 10.06
N ALA A 15 6.85 11.44 8.77
CA ALA A 15 5.99 10.86 7.74
C ALA A 15 6.76 9.82 6.91
N PRO A 16 6.08 8.78 6.39
CA PRO A 16 6.74 7.68 5.68
C PRO A 16 7.35 8.09 4.33
N ASP A 17 6.77 9.07 3.64
CA ASP A 17 7.29 9.64 2.40
C ASP A 17 6.96 11.14 2.27
N ASP A 18 7.50 11.78 1.23
CA ASP A 18 7.28 13.20 0.94
C ASP A 18 5.81 13.52 0.61
N PHE A 19 5.05 12.59 0.04
CA PHE A 19 3.63 12.80 -0.25
C PHE A 19 2.83 12.95 1.04
N PHE A 20 2.98 12.02 2.00
CA PHE A 20 2.33 12.13 3.30
C PHE A 20 2.80 13.36 4.08
N LYS A 21 4.10 13.66 4.01
CA LYS A 21 4.64 14.89 4.60
C LYS A 21 3.94 16.13 4.04
N ASN A 22 3.89 16.26 2.72
CA ASN A 22 3.29 17.42 2.06
C ASN A 22 1.79 17.52 2.37
N TRP A 23 1.07 16.39 2.36
CA TRP A 23 -0.35 16.36 2.67
C TRP A 23 -0.64 16.81 4.12
N ILE A 24 0.14 16.33 5.10
CA ILE A 24 0.00 16.74 6.50
C ILE A 24 0.32 18.23 6.66
N VAL A 25 1.38 18.71 6.01
CA VAL A 25 1.75 20.14 6.03
C VAL A 25 0.65 20.99 5.40
N GLU A 26 0.04 20.54 4.32
CA GLU A 26 -0.99 21.30 3.61
C GLU A 26 -2.31 21.36 4.40
N HIS A 27 -2.73 20.24 5.00
CA HIS A 27 -4.07 20.12 5.61
C HIS A 27 -4.09 20.33 7.13
N TYR A 28 -2.99 20.01 7.82
CA TYR A 28 -2.97 19.95 9.29
C TYR A 28 -2.01 20.95 9.93
N LYS A 29 -1.16 21.64 9.17
CA LYS A 29 -0.21 22.60 9.74
C LYS A 29 -0.90 23.67 10.59
N VAL A 30 -1.94 24.32 10.05
CA VAL A 30 -2.67 25.40 10.75
C VAL A 30 -3.31 24.87 12.03
N LEU A 31 -3.98 23.72 11.95
CA LEU A 31 -4.63 23.08 13.10
C LEU A 31 -3.61 22.73 14.20
N LEU A 32 -2.44 22.20 13.81
CA LEU A 32 -1.38 21.85 14.75
C LEU A 32 -0.76 23.09 15.41
N GLU A 33 -0.56 24.17 14.65
CA GLU A 33 -0.08 25.46 15.18
C GLU A 33 -1.08 26.09 16.16
N GLU A 34 -2.39 26.01 15.88
CA GLU A 34 -3.45 26.49 16.78
C GLU A 34 -3.53 25.68 18.08
N ILE A 35 -3.47 24.35 17.98
CA ILE A 35 -3.48 23.46 19.15
C ILE A 35 -2.22 23.70 20.00
N LEU A 36 -1.05 23.84 19.38
CA LEU A 36 0.18 24.11 20.12
C LEU A 36 0.19 25.50 20.76
N SER A 37 -0.35 26.52 20.08
CA SER A 37 -0.44 27.88 20.64
C SER A 37 -1.41 27.98 21.81
N SER A 38 -2.46 27.15 21.81
CA SER A 38 -3.47 27.11 22.89
C SER A 38 -3.06 26.19 24.04
N ALA A 39 -2.38 25.08 23.77
CA ALA A 39 -1.99 24.09 24.77
C ALA A 39 -0.61 24.33 25.37
N ALA A 40 0.34 24.91 24.62
CA ALA A 40 1.69 25.18 25.10
C ALA A 40 1.84 26.66 25.51
N SER A 41 2.38 26.90 26.70
CA SER A 41 2.68 28.27 27.18
C SER A 41 3.94 28.88 26.55
N PHE A 42 4.59 28.18 25.61
CA PHE A 42 5.82 28.57 24.94
C PHE A 42 5.74 28.27 23.44
N ALA A 43 6.49 29.01 22.64
CA ALA A 43 6.53 28.82 21.19
C ALA A 43 7.17 27.46 20.85
N VAL A 44 6.37 26.52 20.34
CA VAL A 44 6.83 25.21 19.86
C VAL A 44 7.13 25.31 18.36
N ASN A 45 8.33 24.93 17.96
CA ASN A 45 8.68 24.81 16.54
C ASN A 45 8.27 23.43 16.01
N LEU A 46 7.49 23.41 14.93
CA LEU A 46 7.09 22.19 14.23
C LEU A 46 8.04 21.89 13.07
N GLU A 47 8.71 20.74 13.11
CA GLU A 47 9.51 20.23 12.00
C GLU A 47 8.88 18.98 11.39
N PHE A 48 8.84 18.90 10.06
CA PHE A 48 8.31 17.74 9.34
C PHE A 48 9.46 17.00 8.64
N LYS A 49 9.70 15.75 9.02
CA LYS A 49 10.78 14.91 8.49
C LYS A 49 10.20 13.69 7.80
N VAL A 50 10.88 13.25 6.74
CA VAL A 50 10.57 11.97 6.10
C VAL A 50 11.40 10.91 6.80
N ASN A 51 10.74 9.89 7.31
CA ASN A 51 11.39 8.71 7.85
C ASN A 51 10.74 7.46 7.22
N PRO A 52 11.38 6.84 6.22
CA PRO A 52 10.85 5.64 5.57
C PRO A 52 10.76 4.44 6.53
N ALA A 53 11.48 4.46 7.67
CA ALA A 53 11.37 3.44 8.70
C ALA A 53 10.05 3.49 9.48
N VAL A 54 9.23 4.55 9.34
CA VAL A 54 7.88 4.64 9.94
C VAL A 54 6.94 3.58 9.38
N LEU A 55 7.25 3.00 8.20
CA LEU A 55 6.53 1.86 7.63
C LEU A 55 7.06 0.50 8.12
N GLU A 56 8.23 0.45 8.73
CA GLU A 56 8.89 -0.82 9.11
C GLU A 56 8.38 -1.42 10.42
N GLU A 57 7.51 -0.72 11.16
CA GLU A 57 6.82 -1.23 12.35
C GLU A 57 5.42 -1.81 12.07
N ALA A 58 5.16 -2.29 10.86
CA ALA A 58 4.05 -3.22 10.64
C ALA A 58 4.44 -4.61 11.19
N PRO A 59 3.54 -5.38 11.82
CA PRO A 59 3.84 -6.73 12.31
C PRO A 59 4.31 -7.63 11.15
N ARG A 60 5.63 -7.78 10.99
CA ARG A 60 6.26 -8.55 9.91
C ARG A 60 5.97 -10.05 10.01
N GLU A 61 5.49 -10.50 11.17
CA GLU A 61 5.12 -11.89 11.43
C GLU A 61 3.94 -12.35 10.55
N GLN A 62 2.91 -11.52 10.38
CA GLN A 62 1.75 -11.89 9.57
C GLN A 62 2.09 -11.96 8.08
N ALA A 63 2.86 -10.99 7.57
CA ALA A 63 3.30 -10.99 6.17
C ALA A 63 4.23 -12.17 5.82
N SER A 64 5.06 -12.61 6.79
CA SER A 64 5.99 -13.73 6.58
C SER A 64 5.28 -15.08 6.36
N ILE A 65 4.12 -15.30 6.98
CA ILE A 65 3.33 -16.54 6.84
C ILE A 65 2.73 -16.62 5.44
N PHE A 66 2.11 -15.52 4.97
CA PHE A 66 1.54 -15.46 3.63
C PHE A 66 2.60 -15.58 2.53
N GLN A 67 3.80 -15.01 2.73
CA GLN A 67 4.91 -15.16 1.78
C GLN A 67 5.47 -16.59 1.71
N LYS A 68 5.51 -17.31 2.84
CA LYS A 68 5.95 -18.71 2.89
C LYS A 68 4.99 -19.64 2.16
N GLU A 69 3.68 -19.47 2.36
CA GLU A 69 2.67 -20.22 1.62
C GLU A 69 2.71 -19.88 0.13
N TYR A 70 2.86 -18.60 -0.23
CA TYR A 70 2.90 -18.19 -1.64
C TYR A 70 4.04 -18.88 -2.41
N ASN A 71 5.25 -18.91 -1.84
CA ASN A 71 6.42 -19.57 -2.42
C ASN A 71 6.30 -21.11 -2.44
N SER A 72 5.39 -21.70 -1.67
CA SER A 72 5.17 -23.15 -1.65
C SER A 72 4.40 -23.65 -2.88
N PHE A 73 3.72 -22.75 -3.60
CA PHE A 73 2.88 -23.08 -4.76
C PHE A 73 3.40 -22.51 -6.08
N THR A 74 4.57 -21.88 -6.11
CA THR A 74 5.17 -21.38 -7.35
C THR A 74 5.73 -22.54 -8.18
N ASN A 75 5.37 -22.59 -9.47
CA ASN A 75 5.99 -23.53 -10.40
C ASN A 75 7.43 -23.08 -10.73
N ASP A 76 8.40 -23.96 -10.51
CA ASP A 76 9.83 -23.67 -10.77
C ASP A 76 10.14 -23.36 -12.24
N THR A 77 9.27 -23.78 -13.16
CA THR A 77 9.46 -23.60 -14.61
C THR A 77 8.92 -22.27 -15.15
N THR A 78 7.85 -21.73 -14.56
CA THR A 78 7.14 -20.55 -15.08
C THR A 78 7.12 -19.38 -14.10
N ASN A 79 7.54 -19.59 -12.85
CA ASN A 79 7.39 -18.65 -11.73
C ASN A 79 5.92 -18.22 -11.50
N LEU A 80 4.94 -18.99 -12.00
CA LEU A 80 3.52 -18.73 -11.79
C LEU A 80 3.02 -19.50 -10.56
N ASN A 81 2.07 -18.92 -9.83
CA ASN A 81 1.40 -19.60 -8.73
C ASN A 81 0.46 -20.69 -9.28
N SER A 82 0.71 -21.95 -8.94
CA SER A 82 -0.05 -23.13 -9.39
C SER A 82 -1.51 -23.15 -8.96
N ARG A 83 -1.92 -22.32 -7.99
CA ARG A 83 -3.32 -22.18 -7.56
C ARG A 83 -4.14 -21.24 -8.45
N PHE A 84 -3.48 -20.45 -9.29
CA PHE A 84 -4.13 -19.49 -10.19
C PHE A 84 -4.44 -20.13 -11.54
N THR A 85 -5.34 -21.10 -11.53
CA THR A 85 -5.87 -21.77 -12.73
C THR A 85 -7.34 -21.41 -12.92
N PHE A 86 -7.84 -21.55 -14.15
CA PHE A 86 -9.26 -21.34 -14.44
C PHE A 86 -10.17 -22.30 -13.66
N ASP A 87 -9.72 -23.54 -13.41
CA ASP A 87 -10.48 -24.55 -12.68
C ASP A 87 -10.77 -24.15 -11.23
N ASN A 88 -9.88 -23.34 -10.63
CA ASN A 88 -10.01 -22.89 -9.24
C ASN A 88 -10.69 -21.51 -9.14
N PHE A 89 -11.13 -20.92 -10.26
CA PHE A 89 -11.77 -19.61 -10.29
C PHE A 89 -13.30 -19.73 -10.18
N VAL A 90 -13.88 -19.13 -9.14
CA VAL A 90 -15.32 -19.16 -8.92
C VAL A 90 -16.03 -18.15 -9.83
N ILE A 91 -16.81 -18.66 -10.77
CA ILE A 91 -17.54 -17.84 -11.75
C ILE A 91 -18.91 -17.42 -11.20
N GLY A 92 -19.19 -16.13 -11.20
CA GLY A 92 -20.47 -15.52 -10.85
C GLY A 92 -20.89 -14.45 -11.87
N PRO A 93 -22.10 -13.87 -11.74
CA PRO A 93 -22.61 -12.90 -12.70
C PRO A 93 -21.70 -11.68 -12.92
N SER A 94 -21.04 -11.19 -11.87
CA SER A 94 -20.18 -10.00 -11.93
C SER A 94 -18.83 -10.24 -12.63
N ASN A 95 -18.31 -11.47 -12.63
CA ASN A 95 -16.97 -11.78 -13.14
C ASN A 95 -16.99 -12.69 -14.38
N ARG A 96 -18.16 -13.21 -14.79
CA ARG A 96 -18.32 -14.14 -15.91
C ARG A 96 -17.73 -13.59 -17.21
N PHE A 97 -17.94 -12.31 -17.49
CA PHE A 97 -17.44 -11.68 -18.71
C PHE A 97 -15.91 -11.62 -18.74
N ALA A 98 -15.30 -11.14 -17.65
CA ALA A 98 -13.83 -11.09 -17.52
C ALA A 98 -13.20 -12.49 -17.60
N CYS A 99 -13.83 -13.49 -16.97
CA CYS A 99 -13.39 -14.89 -17.04
C CYS A 99 -13.45 -15.42 -18.47
N ALA A 100 -14.56 -15.20 -19.19
CA ALA A 100 -14.72 -15.66 -20.57
C ALA A 100 -13.74 -14.98 -21.53
N ALA A 101 -13.52 -13.67 -21.39
CA ALA A 101 -12.54 -12.94 -22.18
C ALA A 101 -11.11 -13.47 -21.93
N SER A 102 -10.76 -13.70 -20.67
CA SER A 102 -9.46 -14.27 -20.28
C SER A 102 -9.24 -15.66 -20.86
N LEU A 103 -10.27 -16.52 -20.84
CA LEU A 103 -10.21 -17.85 -21.42
C LEU A 103 -10.02 -17.80 -22.93
N ALA A 104 -10.74 -16.93 -23.63
CA ALA A 104 -10.61 -16.77 -25.09
C ALA A 104 -9.19 -16.33 -25.50
N VAL A 105 -8.56 -15.44 -24.71
CA VAL A 105 -7.16 -15.05 -24.93
C VAL A 105 -6.19 -16.19 -24.65
N ALA A 106 -6.44 -17.00 -23.62
CA ALA A 106 -5.60 -18.14 -23.29
C ALA A 106 -5.66 -19.25 -24.35
N GLU A 107 -6.86 -19.55 -24.89
CA GLU A 107 -7.05 -20.56 -25.94
C GLU A 107 -6.54 -20.10 -27.32
N SER A 108 -6.63 -18.81 -27.61
CA SER A 108 -6.19 -18.23 -28.88
C SER A 108 -5.41 -16.94 -28.66
N PRO A 109 -4.14 -17.06 -28.23
CA PRO A 109 -3.29 -15.91 -27.94
C PRO A 109 -3.18 -14.96 -29.14
N ALA A 110 -3.19 -13.66 -28.85
CA ALA A 110 -3.05 -12.57 -29.82
C ALA A 110 -4.15 -12.46 -30.90
N LYS A 111 -5.22 -13.28 -30.86
CA LYS A 111 -6.31 -13.24 -31.85
C LYS A 111 -7.52 -12.43 -31.38
N ALA A 112 -8.04 -12.77 -30.20
CA ALA A 112 -9.17 -12.07 -29.59
C ALA A 112 -8.67 -11.23 -28.40
N TYR A 113 -9.28 -10.06 -28.19
CA TYR A 113 -9.04 -9.19 -27.04
C TYR A 113 -7.53 -8.95 -26.75
N ASN A 114 -6.77 -8.48 -27.75
CA ASN A 114 -5.36 -8.11 -27.59
C ASN A 114 -5.16 -6.60 -27.83
N PRO A 115 -4.76 -5.82 -26.80
CA PRO A 115 -4.46 -6.26 -25.45
C PRO A 115 -5.73 -6.61 -24.65
N LEU A 116 -5.61 -7.58 -23.74
CA LEU A 116 -6.64 -7.86 -22.74
C LEU A 116 -6.38 -6.95 -21.56
N PHE A 117 -7.34 -6.07 -21.26
CA PHE A 117 -7.28 -5.19 -20.11
C PHE A 117 -8.41 -5.53 -19.14
N ILE A 118 -8.04 -5.88 -17.90
CA ILE A 118 -8.98 -6.21 -16.83
C ILE A 118 -8.86 -5.11 -15.76
N TYR A 119 -10.01 -4.55 -15.36
CA TYR A 119 -10.11 -3.58 -14.28
C TYR A 119 -11.25 -4.00 -13.34
N GLY A 120 -11.15 -3.63 -12.08
CA GLY A 120 -12.11 -3.97 -11.03
C GLY A 120 -11.75 -3.31 -9.72
#